data_AF-A0A1B8J7A2-F1
#
_entry.id   AF-A0A1B8J7A2-F1
#
_cell.length_a   1.000
_cell.length_b   1.000
_cell.length_c   1.000
_cell.angle_alpha   90.00
_cell.angle_beta   90.00
_cell.angle_gamma   90.00
#
_symmetry.space_group_name_H-M   'P 1'
#
loop_
_entity.id
_entity.type
_entity.pdbx_description
1 polymer ?
#
loop_
_entity_poly.entity_id
_entity_poly.type
_entity_poly.pdbx_seq_one_letter_code
_entity_poly.pdbx_strand_id
1 'polypeptide(L)'
;MQNIDKNRDEYWQHIYRETTKKTKDWEYEKEYRLIIDSFLNDSLPNEERIYRYRFSDLHGIIFGINTSEKDKIKIAKIVKEKCKTEGRKDFVFYQAYFCQVNKNIQHIPISIAKV
;
A
#
# COMPACT_ATOMS: atom_id res chain seq x y z
N MET A 1 7.37 34.17 26.62
CA MET A 1 7.31 32.69 26.71
C MET A 1 6.01 32.10 26.16
N GLN A 2 4.81 32.59 26.53
CA GLN A 2 3.51 32.00 26.10
C GLN A 2 3.27 31.90 24.57
N ASN A 3 3.91 32.73 23.75
CA ASN A 3 3.68 32.78 22.30
C ASN A 3 4.40 31.65 21.54
N ILE A 4 5.58 31.22 22.01
CA ILE A 4 6.42 30.21 21.33
C ILE A 4 5.80 28.82 21.48
N ASP A 5 5.32 28.46 22.68
CA ASP A 5 4.67 27.17 22.92
C ASP A 5 3.36 27.05 22.13
N LYS A 6 2.56 28.13 22.07
CA LYS A 6 1.32 28.16 21.28
C LYS A 6 1.58 27.93 19.79
N ASN A 7 2.58 28.59 19.22
CA ASN A 7 2.93 28.42 17.80
C ASN A 7 3.44 27.01 17.50
N ARG A 8 4.16 26.38 18.45
CA ARG A 8 4.61 25.00 18.32
C ARG A 8 3.43 24.03 18.32
N ASP A 9 2.48 24.21 19.24
CA ASP A 9 1.32 23.34 19.33
C ASP A 9 0.43 23.45 18.08
N GLU A 10 0.21 24.66 17.57
CA GLU A 10 -0.53 24.90 16.32
C GLU A 10 0.16 24.25 15.11
N TYR A 11 1.49 24.34 15.02
CA TYR A 11 2.28 23.68 13.98
C TYR A 11 2.07 22.17 14.00
N TRP A 12 2.23 21.54 15.16
CA TRP A 12 2.08 20.09 15.28
C TRP A 12 0.66 19.62 15.00
N GLN A 13 -0.35 20.34 15.50
CA GLN A 13 -1.75 20.05 15.21
C GLN A 13 -2.02 20.09 13.70
N HIS A 14 -1.42 21.04 12.98
CA HIS A 14 -1.51 21.09 11.53
C HIS A 14 -0.86 19.86 10.87
N ILE A 15 0.37 19.51 11.24
CA ILE A 15 1.08 18.36 10.67
C ILE A 15 0.34 17.06 10.93
N TYR A 16 -0.12 16.82 12.16
CA TYR A 16 -0.92 15.65 12.49
C TYR A 16 -2.19 15.60 11.64
N ARG A 17 -2.95 16.70 11.58
CA ARG A 17 -4.19 16.76 10.81
C ARG A 17 -3.98 16.41 9.34
N GLU A 18 -2.96 16.97 8.69
CA GLU A 18 -2.70 16.68 7.27
C GLU A 18 -2.18 15.25 7.06
N THR A 19 -1.34 14.75 7.97
CA THR A 19 -0.72 13.42 7.84
C THR A 19 -1.66 12.27 8.21
N THR A 20 -2.68 12.52 9.03
CA THR A 20 -3.68 11.50 9.43
C THR A 20 -5.00 11.63 8.70
N LYS A 21 -5.15 12.59 7.79
CA LYS A 21 -6.38 12.73 7.00
C LYS A 21 -6.55 11.52 6.07
N LYS A 22 -7.77 11.01 6.02
CA LYS A 22 -8.21 10.07 4.98
C LYS A 22 -8.99 10.84 3.93
N THR A 23 -8.80 10.48 2.66
CA THR A 23 -9.73 10.88 1.61
C THR A 23 -11.00 10.05 1.73
N LYS A 24 -12.09 10.52 1.14
CA LYS A 24 -13.38 9.81 1.18
C LYS A 24 -13.27 8.39 0.62
N ASP A 25 -12.44 8.20 -0.39
CA ASP A 25 -12.20 6.89 -1.01
C ASP A 25 -11.39 5.91 -0.14
N TRP A 26 -10.81 6.37 0.97
CA TRP A 26 -9.99 5.57 1.88
C TRP A 26 -10.59 5.49 3.29
N GLU A 27 -11.75 6.12 3.52
CA GLU A 27 -12.42 6.21 4.82
C GLU A 27 -12.73 4.82 5.41
N TYR A 28 -13.08 3.86 4.54
CA TYR A 28 -13.47 2.51 4.94
C TYR A 28 -12.30 1.61 5.40
N GLU A 29 -11.04 2.00 5.13
CA GLU A 29 -9.89 1.17 5.48
C GLU A 29 -9.57 1.25 6.98
N LYS A 30 -9.29 0.11 7.62
CA LYS A 30 -8.79 0.06 9.01
C LYS A 30 -7.27 0.15 9.00
N GLU A 31 -6.75 1.37 8.97
CA GLU A 31 -5.30 1.63 8.96
C GLU A 31 -4.77 2.02 10.35
N TYR A 32 -3.48 1.77 10.56
CA TYR A 32 -2.67 2.38 11.61
C TYR A 32 -1.49 3.08 10.94
N ARG A 33 -1.18 4.31 11.36
CA ARG A 33 -0.06 5.09 10.81
C ARG A 33 1.01 5.30 11.88
N LEU A 34 2.24 4.91 11.59
CA LEU A 34 3.41 5.28 12.37
C LEU A 34 3.99 6.58 11.79
N ILE A 35 3.95 7.66 12.55
CA ILE A 35 4.50 8.97 12.16
C ILE A 35 5.81 9.14 12.91
N ILE A 36 6.91 9.17 12.17
CA ILE A 36 8.25 9.41 12.71
C ILE A 36 8.64 10.83 12.31
N ASP A 37 8.79 11.72 13.28
CA ASP A 37 9.30 13.05 13.03
C ASP A 37 10.82 13.07 13.18
N SER A 38 11.51 13.55 12.14
CA SER A 38 12.96 13.74 12.10
C SER A 38 13.35 15.07 12.74
N PHE A 39 13.01 15.30 14.01
CA PHE A 39 13.34 16.56 14.71
C PHE A 39 14.85 16.73 14.96
N LEU A 40 15.58 15.61 14.97
CA LEU A 40 17.03 15.56 14.95
C LEU A 40 17.43 15.07 13.56
N ASN A 41 18.42 15.72 12.97
CA ASN A 41 18.82 15.64 11.57
C ASN A 41 19.46 14.29 11.17
N ASP A 42 18.97 13.18 11.71
CA ASP A 42 19.33 11.84 11.30
C ASP A 42 18.38 11.46 10.15
N SER A 43 18.69 11.92 8.95
CA SER A 43 18.06 11.37 7.76
C SER A 43 18.37 9.87 7.76
N LEU A 44 17.41 9.05 8.18
CA LEU A 44 17.56 7.60 8.14
C LEU A 44 18.05 7.22 6.74
N PRO A 45 19.19 6.51 6.63
CA PRO A 45 19.66 5.99 5.36
C PRO A 45 18.51 5.31 4.61
N ASN A 46 18.47 5.45 3.29
CA ASN A 46 17.37 4.90 2.49
C ASN A 46 17.10 3.41 2.78
N GLU A 47 18.13 2.66 3.13
CA GLU A 47 18.06 1.24 3.51
C GLU A 47 17.27 1.01 4.80
N GLU A 48 17.40 1.88 5.79
CA GLU A 48 16.69 1.82 7.08
C GLU A 48 15.21 2.23 6.94
N ARG A 49 14.88 2.96 5.87
CA ARG A 49 13.50 3.33 5.51
C ARG A 49 12.75 2.21 4.78
N ILE A 50 13.43 1.14 4.36
CA ILE A 50 12.83 0.03 3.63
C ILE A 50 12.46 -1.08 4.60
N TYR A 51 11.16 -1.18 4.91
CA TYR A 51 10.66 -2.30 5.69
C TYR A 51 10.59 -3.57 4.82
N ARG A 52 11.20 -4.66 5.31
CA ARG A 52 11.18 -5.96 4.63
C ARG A 52 9.98 -6.78 5.10
N TYR A 53 8.95 -6.82 4.28
CA TYR A 53 7.80 -7.71 4.50
C TYR A 53 8.14 -9.15 4.13
N ARG A 54 7.61 -10.13 4.87
CA ARG A 54 7.69 -11.53 4.46
C ARG A 54 6.68 -11.75 3.34
N PHE A 55 6.99 -12.62 2.38
CA PHE A 55 6.05 -12.89 1.29
C PHE A 55 4.77 -13.59 1.80
N SER A 56 4.86 -14.36 2.89
CA SER A 56 3.71 -14.87 3.64
C SER A 56 2.69 -13.79 4.03
N ASP A 57 3.14 -12.55 4.24
CA ASP A 57 2.28 -11.44 4.66
C ASP A 57 1.51 -10.83 3.46
N LEU A 58 1.91 -11.13 2.20
CA LEU A 58 1.26 -10.62 0.99
C LEU A 58 0.09 -11.53 0.57
N HIS A 59 -1.16 -11.14 0.78
CA HIS A 59 -2.31 -12.00 0.46
C HIS A 59 -2.53 -12.24 -1.05
N GLY A 60 -2.46 -11.19 -1.87
CA GLY A 60 -2.73 -11.26 -3.31
C GLY A 60 -2.34 -9.98 -4.03
N ILE A 61 -2.57 -9.91 -5.34
CA ILE A 61 -2.28 -8.73 -6.16
C ILE A 61 -3.50 -8.38 -7.01
N ILE A 62 -3.88 -7.10 -6.99
CA ILE A 62 -4.88 -6.54 -7.90
C ILE A 62 -4.14 -5.74 -8.96
N PHE A 63 -4.23 -6.16 -10.22
CA PHE A 63 -3.69 -5.40 -11.33
C PHE A 63 -4.61 -4.24 -11.68
N GLY A 64 -4.01 -3.06 -11.90
CA GLY A 64 -4.73 -1.88 -12.34
C GLY A 64 -5.36 -2.09 -13.73
N ILE A 65 -6.35 -1.26 -14.05
CA ILE A 65 -7.14 -1.33 -15.30
C ILE A 65 -6.22 -1.33 -16.52
N ASN A 66 -5.18 -0.49 -16.50
CA ASN A 66 -4.26 -0.29 -17.63
C ASN A 66 -2.96 -1.10 -17.53
N THR A 67 -2.84 -2.05 -16.59
CA THR A 67 -1.64 -2.89 -16.50
C THR A 67 -1.51 -3.74 -17.77
N SER A 68 -0.33 -3.71 -18.40
CA SER A 68 -0.09 -4.48 -19.62
C SER A 68 -0.09 -5.98 -19.35
N GLU A 69 -0.49 -6.78 -20.34
CA GLU A 69 -0.48 -8.25 -20.20
C GLU A 69 0.94 -8.80 -19.98
N LYS A 70 1.93 -8.21 -20.65
CA LYS A 70 3.35 -8.55 -20.50
C LYS A 70 3.82 -8.37 -19.04
N ASP A 71 3.43 -7.28 -18.40
CA ASP A 71 3.80 -7.02 -17.00
C ASP A 71 3.06 -7.95 -16.04
N LYS A 72 1.78 -8.24 -16.29
CA LYS A 72 1.03 -9.23 -15.49
C LYS A 72 1.71 -10.59 -15.50
N ILE A 73 2.11 -11.07 -16.69
CA ILE A 73 2.81 -12.35 -16.85
C ILE A 73 4.17 -12.32 -16.12
N LYS A 74 4.93 -11.23 -16.25
CA LYS A 74 6.23 -11.08 -15.59
C LYS A 74 6.08 -11.13 -14.06
N ILE A 75 5.11 -10.40 -13.51
CA ILE A 75 4.82 -10.37 -12.07
C ILE A 75 4.34 -11.76 -11.60
N ALA A 76 3.41 -12.38 -12.32
CA ALA A 76 2.88 -13.70 -11.97
C ALA A 76 3.97 -14.77 -11.90
N LYS A 77 4.97 -14.73 -12.80
CA LYS A 77 6.14 -15.62 -12.75
C LYS A 77 6.94 -15.42 -11.46
N ILE A 78 7.25 -14.17 -11.09
CA ILE A 78 8.01 -13.87 -9.87
C ILE A 78 7.27 -14.37 -8.62
N VAL A 79 5.97 -14.10 -8.55
CA VAL A 79 5.11 -14.53 -7.43
C VAL A 79 5.04 -16.05 -7.37
N LYS A 80 4.91 -16.74 -8.50
CA LYS A 80 4.84 -18.20 -8.54
C LYS A 80 6.12 -18.86 -8.01
N GLU A 81 7.29 -18.34 -8.38
CA GLU A 81 8.56 -18.83 -7.83
C GLU A 81 8.61 -18.62 -6.31
N LYS A 82 8.18 -17.46 -5.81
CA LYS A 82 8.09 -17.19 -4.36
C LYS A 82 7.12 -18.13 -3.65
N CYS A 83 5.94 -18.35 -4.22
CA CYS A 83 4.98 -19.32 -3.70
C CYS A 83 5.57 -20.73 -3.63
N LYS A 84 6.31 -21.15 -4.65
CA LYS A 84 7.00 -22.45 -4.67
C LYS A 84 8.05 -22.54 -3.56
N THR A 85 8.87 -21.50 -3.39
CA THR A 85 9.89 -21.45 -2.33
C THR A 85 9.28 -21.52 -0.93
N GLU A 86 8.13 -20.89 -0.71
CA GLU A 86 7.45 -20.87 0.60
C GLU A 86 6.37 -21.95 0.77
N GLY A 87 6.19 -22.83 -0.23
CA GLY A 87 5.18 -23.90 -0.18
C GLY A 87 3.73 -23.40 -0.20
N ARG A 88 3.50 -22.18 -0.68
CA ARG A 88 2.20 -21.49 -0.65
C ARG A 88 1.36 -21.80 -1.89
N LYS A 89 0.07 -22.08 -1.71
CA LYS A 89 -0.87 -22.54 -2.77
C LYS A 89 -2.10 -21.65 -2.97
N ASP A 90 -2.28 -20.66 -2.11
CA ASP A 90 -3.52 -19.87 -1.98
C ASP A 90 -3.36 -18.42 -2.48
N PHE A 91 -2.37 -18.15 -3.33
CA PHE A 91 -2.14 -16.80 -3.84
C PHE A 91 -3.12 -16.43 -4.96
N VAL A 92 -3.83 -15.31 -4.82
CA VAL A 92 -4.86 -14.88 -5.76
C VAL A 92 -4.45 -13.62 -6.51
N PHE A 93 -4.69 -13.61 -7.82
CA PHE A 93 -4.59 -12.43 -8.67
C PHE A 93 -5.97 -11.90 -9.01
N TYR A 94 -6.09 -10.58 -9.09
CA TYR A 94 -7.30 -9.89 -9.51
C TYR A 94 -7.01 -8.90 -10.63
N GLN A 95 -8.02 -8.61 -11.45
CA GLN A 95 -8.00 -7.53 -12.43
C GLN A 95 -9.02 -6.47 -12.04
N ALA A 96 -8.56 -5.23 -11.87
CA ALA A 96 -9.44 -4.08 -11.73
C ALA A 96 -10.09 -3.74 -13.08
N TYR A 97 -11.36 -3.34 -13.06
CA TYR A 97 -12.12 -2.87 -14.21
C TYR A 97 -13.07 -1.75 -13.80
N PHE A 98 -13.44 -0.88 -14.74
CA PHE A 98 -14.46 0.15 -14.48
C PHE A 98 -15.85 -0.42 -14.74
N CYS A 99 -16.68 -0.48 -13.70
CA CYS A 99 -18.06 -0.94 -13.80
C CYS A 99 -18.94 0.23 -14.27
N GLN A 100 -19.45 0.16 -15.50
CA GLN A 100 -20.29 1.20 -16.08
C GLN A 100 -21.63 1.38 -15.34
N VAL A 101 -22.18 0.28 -14.81
CA VAL A 101 -23.46 0.30 -14.08
C VAL A 101 -23.34 1.06 -12.76
N ASN A 102 -22.33 0.73 -11.98
CA ASN A 102 -22.13 1.29 -10.63
C ASN A 102 -21.24 2.54 -10.63
N LYS A 103 -20.68 2.91 -11.80
CA LYS A 103 -19.76 4.04 -12.00
C LYS A 103 -18.58 4.04 -11.02
N ASN A 104 -18.02 2.86 -10.74
CA ASN A 104 -16.89 2.69 -9.83
C ASN A 104 -15.89 1.65 -10.33
N ILE A 105 -14.69 1.65 -9.74
CA ILE A 105 -13.69 0.62 -10.00
C ILE A 105 -14.05 -0.61 -9.17
N GLN A 106 -14.09 -1.76 -9.82
CA GLN A 106 -14.31 -3.06 -9.21
C GLN A 106 -13.19 -4.01 -9.62
N HIS A 107 -13.12 -5.20 -9.02
CA HIS A 107 -12.12 -6.19 -9.38
C HIS A 107 -12.72 -7.61 -9.45
N ILE A 108 -12.15 -8.44 -10.32
CA ILE A 108 -12.50 -9.86 -10.44
C ILE A 108 -11.25 -10.73 -10.29
N PRO A 109 -11.35 -11.92 -9.68
CA PRO A 109 -10.24 -12.86 -9.66
C PRO A 109 -9.92 -13.32 -11.09
N ILE A 110 -8.63 -13.52 -11.37
CA ILE A 110 -8.14 -13.93 -12.68
C ILE A 110 -7.19 -15.12 -12.56
N SER A 111 -7.27 -16.03 -13.54
CA SER A 111 -6.38 -17.18 -13.65
C SER A 111 -5.23 -16.87 -14.60
N ILE A 112 -4.19 -16.18 -14.12
CA ILE A 112 -3.00 -15.86 -14.93
C ILE A 112 -1.95 -16.97 -14.93
N ALA A 113 -1.99 -17.84 -13.92
CA ALA A 113 -1.38 -19.15 -13.87
C ALA A 113 -1.90 -19.79 -12.58
N LYS A 114 -2.33 -21.05 -12.60
CA LYS A 114 -2.55 -21.75 -11.33
C LYS A 114 -1.19 -21.87 -10.62
N VAL A 115 -1.11 -21.32 -9.42
CA VAL A 115 0.02 -21.49 -8.50
C VAL A 115 -0.07 -22.89 -7.92
#